data_AF-A0A0F4RDF5-F1
#
_entry.id   AF-A0A0F4RDF5-F1
#
_cell.length_a   1.000
_cell.length_b   1.000
_cell.length_c   1.000
_cell.angle_alpha   90.00
_cell.angle_beta   90.00
_cell.angle_gamma   90.00
#
_symmetry.space_group_name_H-M   'P 1'
#
loop_
_entity.id
_entity.type
_entity.pdbx_description
1 polymer ?
#
loop_
_entity_poly.entity_id
_entity_poly.type
_entity_poly.pdbx_seq_one_letter_code
_entity_poly.pdbx_strand_id
1 'polypeptide(L)'
;MAFVAALILAPCIVTLLTCWTLIGLFAPIFGVIPYLVIGTPILLWAVGHIRPAFWPYAALGFAANLFCLIAAKICAALNVSADADDFIFIFAFGLVFGALYAGAFGSLYAKFHPNLHVLDV
;
A
#
# COMPACT_ATOMS: atom_id res chain seq x y z
N MET A 1 17.01 8.57 0.43
CA MET A 1 17.22 7.20 0.96
C MET A 1 16.07 6.73 1.87
N ALA A 2 15.58 7.55 2.81
CA ALA A 2 14.49 7.18 3.72
C ALA A 2 13.19 6.69 3.03
N PHE A 3 12.78 7.31 1.92
CA PHE A 3 11.61 6.88 1.14
C PHE A 3 11.79 5.45 0.61
N VAL A 4 12.87 5.19 -0.11
CA VAL A 4 13.16 3.88 -0.71
C VAL A 4 13.32 2.81 0.37
N ALA A 5 13.99 3.14 1.48
CA ALA A 5 14.13 2.24 2.62
C ALA A 5 12.76 1.89 3.22
N ALA A 6 11.88 2.87 3.46
CA ALA A 6 10.54 2.62 3.96
C ALA A 6 9.68 1.83 2.96
N LEU A 7 9.82 2.10 1.65
CA LEU A 7 9.10 1.42 0.57
C LEU A 7 9.44 -0.08 0.51
N ILE A 8 10.70 -0.43 0.74
CA ILE A 8 11.16 -1.82 0.75
C ILE A 8 10.85 -2.49 2.10
N LEU A 9 11.09 -1.80 3.21
CA LEU A 9 10.95 -2.37 4.55
C LEU A 9 9.49 -2.56 4.98
N ALA A 10 8.56 -1.73 4.50
CA ALA A 10 7.14 -1.85 4.84
C ALA A 10 6.56 -3.23 4.51
N PRO A 11 6.64 -3.74 3.25
CA PRO A 11 6.17 -5.08 2.94
C PRO A 11 6.95 -6.16 3.70
N CYS A 12 8.27 -6.02 3.86
CA CYS A 12 9.06 -6.98 4.64
C CYS A 12 8.58 -7.11 6.09
N ILE A 13 8.36 -5.98 6.77
CA ILE A 13 7.91 -5.95 8.17
C ILE A 13 6.49 -6.49 8.28
N VAL A 14 5.58 -6.10 7.40
CA VAL A 14 4.20 -6.60 7.43
C VAL A 14 4.17 -8.11 7.18
N THR A 15 4.94 -8.62 6.21
CA THR A 15 5.05 -10.07 5.96
C THR A 15 5.64 -10.82 7.16
N LEU A 16 6.67 -10.27 7.81
CA LEU A 16 7.27 -10.88 9.01
C LEU A 16 6.29 -10.89 10.19
N LEU A 17 5.60 -9.77 10.45
CA LEU A 17 4.68 -9.61 11.58
C LEU A 17 3.36 -10.37 11.40
N THR A 18 2.93 -10.58 10.16
CA THR A 18 1.77 -11.44 9.85
C THR A 18 2.16 -12.92 9.77
N CYS A 19 3.35 -13.28 10.27
CA CYS A 19 3.86 -14.64 10.46
C CYS A 19 3.70 -15.58 9.27
N TRP A 20 3.61 -15.06 8.04
CA TRP A 20 3.30 -15.87 6.85
C TRP A 20 1.96 -16.63 6.95
N THR A 21 1.15 -16.37 8.00
CA THR A 21 -0.01 -17.18 8.38
C THR A 21 -1.29 -16.70 7.74
N LEU A 22 -1.39 -15.42 7.39
CA LEU A 22 -2.57 -14.95 6.69
C LEU A 22 -2.53 -15.48 5.25
N ILE A 23 -1.46 -15.23 4.48
CA ILE A 23 -1.35 -15.57 3.05
C ILE A 23 0.14 -15.73 2.73
N GLY A 24 0.55 -16.92 2.25
CA GLY A 24 1.95 -17.33 2.10
C GLY A 24 2.81 -16.45 1.17
N LEU A 25 4.04 -16.91 0.90
CA LEU A 25 5.15 -16.37 0.07
C LEU A 25 4.76 -15.45 -1.13
N PHE A 26 3.54 -15.55 -1.63
CA PHE A 26 3.03 -14.92 -2.84
C PHE A 26 2.43 -13.52 -2.66
N ALA A 27 2.08 -13.06 -1.45
CA ALA A 27 1.54 -11.71 -1.26
C ALA A 27 2.53 -10.60 -1.73
N PRO A 28 3.85 -10.71 -1.49
CA PRO A 28 4.83 -9.85 -2.16
C PRO A 28 4.85 -10.04 -3.67
N ILE A 29 4.80 -11.27 -4.18
CA ILE A 29 4.95 -11.55 -5.62
C ILE A 29 3.79 -10.95 -6.44
N PHE A 30 2.54 -11.13 -5.99
CA PHE A 30 1.37 -10.57 -6.67
C PHE A 30 1.14 -9.09 -6.34
N GLY A 31 1.50 -8.65 -5.13
CA GLY A 31 1.26 -7.29 -4.67
C GLY A 31 2.37 -6.29 -5.05
N VAL A 32 3.58 -6.74 -5.38
CA VAL A 32 4.72 -5.86 -5.69
C VAL A 32 4.44 -4.97 -6.88
N ILE A 33 3.89 -5.51 -7.98
CA ILE A 33 3.65 -4.70 -9.18
C ILE A 33 2.62 -3.59 -8.90
N PRO A 34 1.40 -3.87 -8.39
CA PRO A 34 0.46 -2.81 -8.02
C PRO A 34 1.03 -1.84 -6.99
N TYR A 35 1.78 -2.33 -6.00
CA TYR A 35 2.40 -1.49 -4.98
C TYR A 35 3.45 -0.53 -5.56
N LEU A 36 4.27 -0.99 -6.51
CA LEU A 36 5.27 -0.15 -7.14
C LEU A 36 4.66 0.83 -8.14
N VAL A 37 3.74 0.37 -8.99
CA VAL A 37 3.17 1.19 -10.07
C VAL A 37 2.14 2.19 -9.56
N ILE A 38 1.29 1.79 -8.61
CA ILE A 38 0.19 2.63 -8.10
C ILE A 38 0.54 3.15 -6.70
N GLY A 39 1.04 2.29 -5.82
CA GLY A 39 1.35 2.67 -4.44
C GLY A 39 2.48 3.71 -4.36
N THR A 40 3.58 3.52 -5.09
CA THR A 40 4.74 4.44 -5.04
C THR A 40 4.38 5.88 -5.37
N PRO A 41 3.72 6.24 -6.49
CA PRO A 41 3.36 7.63 -6.76
C PRO A 41 2.41 8.21 -5.73
N ILE A 42 1.47 7.42 -5.20
CA ILE A 42 0.54 7.84 -4.13
C ILE A 42 1.32 8.13 -2.84
N LEU A 43 2.24 7.25 -2.45
CA LEU A 43 3.07 7.41 -1.25
C LEU A 43 4.05 8.58 -1.41
N LEU A 44 4.61 8.78 -2.60
CA LEU A 44 5.51 9.89 -2.91
C LEU A 44 4.78 11.24 -2.85
N TRP A 45 3.54 11.28 -3.32
CA TRP A 45 2.67 12.43 -3.11
C TRP A 45 2.34 12.61 -1.62
N ALA A 46 1.99 11.53 -0.91
CA ALA A 46 1.59 11.58 0.50
C ALA A 46 2.68 12.12 1.42
N VAL A 47 3.95 11.75 1.22
CA VAL A 47 5.05 12.28 2.04
C VAL A 47 5.25 13.79 1.90
N GLY A 48 4.75 14.40 0.83
CA GLY A 48 4.76 15.85 0.64
C GLY A 48 3.53 16.58 1.22
N HIS A 49 2.44 15.87 1.53
CA HIS A 49 1.13 16.49 1.83
C HIS A 49 0.49 16.00 3.13
N ILE A 50 0.91 14.85 3.65
CA ILE A 50 0.31 14.18 4.80
C ILE A 50 1.41 13.88 5.81
N ARG A 51 1.19 14.29 7.07
CA ARG A 51 2.10 13.97 8.18
C ARG A 51 2.32 12.44 8.24
N PRO A 52 3.58 11.96 8.17
CA PRO A 52 3.87 10.53 8.22
C PRO A 52 3.39 9.89 9.52
N ALA A 53 2.39 9.02 9.43
CA ALA A 53 1.84 8.26 10.54
C ALA A 53 1.15 7.01 10.00
N PHE A 54 0.91 6.02 10.87
CA PHE A 54 0.33 4.74 10.46
C PHE A 54 -1.08 4.93 9.86
N TRP A 55 -2.00 5.54 10.61
CA TRP A 55 -3.41 5.59 10.24
C TRP A 55 -3.72 6.39 8.96
N PRO A 56 -3.17 7.59 8.73
CA PRO A 56 -3.43 8.33 7.49
C PRO A 56 -2.96 7.57 6.26
N TYR A 57 -1.80 6.93 6.35
CA TYR A 57 -1.25 6.16 5.23
C TYR A 57 -1.99 4.83 5.05
N ALA A 58 -2.41 4.17 6.12
CA ALA A 58 -3.24 2.98 6.03
C ALA A 58 -4.59 3.26 5.36
N ALA A 59 -5.23 4.37 5.73
CA ALA A 59 -6.46 4.83 5.07
C ALA A 59 -6.22 5.13 3.58
N LEU A 60 -5.08 5.74 3.24
CA LEU A 60 -4.70 6.02 1.85
C LEU A 60 -4.48 4.73 1.05
N GLY A 61 -3.77 3.75 1.61
CA GLY A 61 -3.54 2.44 1.00
C GLY A 61 -4.84 1.65 0.80
N PHE A 62 -5.75 1.73 1.78
CA PHE A 62 -7.10 1.15 1.66
C PHE A 62 -7.90 1.84 0.54
N ALA A 63 -7.94 3.17 0.54
CA ALA A 63 -8.69 3.95 -0.43
C ALA A 63 -8.20 3.72 -1.87
N ALA A 64 -6.87 3.65 -2.07
CA ALA A 64 -6.28 3.34 -3.37
C ALA A 64 -6.71 1.95 -3.87
N ASN A 65 -6.64 0.93 -3.01
CA ASN A 65 -7.08 -0.42 -3.39
C ASN A 65 -8.58 -0.49 -3.64
N LEU A 66 -9.40 0.20 -2.83
CA LEU A 66 -10.84 0.28 -3.04
C LEU A 66 -11.19 0.94 -4.38
N PHE A 67 -10.50 2.03 -4.72
CA PHE A 67 -10.69 2.70 -6.00
C PHE A 67 -10.34 1.77 -7.18
N CYS A 68 -9.19 1.09 -7.12
CA CYS A 68 -8.79 0.15 -8.15
C CYS A 68 -9.72 -1.07 -8.25
N LEU A 69 -10.23 -1.57 -7.12
CA LEU A 69 -11.22 -2.64 -7.08
C LEU A 69 -12.53 -2.23 -7.77
N ILE A 70 -13.02 -1.02 -7.49
CA ILE A 70 -14.23 -0.48 -8.14
C ILE A 70 -13.99 -0.34 -9.65
N ALA A 71 -12.84 0.21 -10.05
CA ALA A 71 -12.48 0.35 -11.46
C ALA A 71 -12.43 -1.02 -12.17
N ALA A 72 -11.82 -2.03 -11.56
CA ALA A 72 -11.76 -3.38 -12.10
C ALA A 72 -13.16 -4.00 -12.25
N LYS A 73 -14.05 -3.81 -11.27
CA LYS A 73 -15.46 -4.25 -11.36
C LYS A 73 -16.24 -3.56 -12.47
N ILE A 74 -15.99 -2.26 -12.70
CA ILE A 74 -16.60 -1.52 -13.81
C ILE A 74 -16.09 -2.07 -15.16
N CYS A 75 -14.78 -2.29 -15.30
CA CYS A 75 -14.20 -2.89 -16.50
C CYS A 75 -14.76 -4.29 -16.80
N ALA A 76 -14.95 -5.12 -15.77
CA ALA A 76 -15.60 -6.42 -15.91
C ALA A 76 -17.05 -6.29 -16.36
N ALA A 77 -17.84 -5.40 -15.72
CA ALA A 77 -19.23 -5.17 -16.08
C ALA A 77 -19.42 -4.65 -17.51
N LEU A 78 -18.45 -3.88 -18.02
CA LEU A 78 -18.43 -3.34 -19.38
C LEU A 78 -17.73 -4.27 -20.39
N ASN A 79 -17.23 -5.44 -19.98
CA ASN A 79 -16.45 -6.36 -20.81
C ASN A 79 -15.26 -5.70 -21.53
N VAL A 80 -14.59 -4.75 -20.86
CA VAL A 80 -13.48 -3.95 -21.42
C VAL A 80 -12.17 -4.72 -21.45
N SER A 81 -11.97 -5.67 -20.52
CA SER A 81 -10.76 -6.48 -20.43
C SER A 81 -11.10 -7.90 -19.98
N ALA A 82 -10.43 -8.89 -20.57
CA ALA A 82 -10.51 -10.29 -20.16
C ALA A 82 -9.85 -10.54 -18.79
N ASP A 83 -8.90 -9.69 -18.40
CA ASP A 83 -8.13 -9.85 -17.16
C ASP A 83 -8.79 -9.15 -15.95
N ALA A 84 -10.00 -8.61 -16.11
CA ALA A 84 -10.66 -7.82 -15.08
C ALA A 84 -10.91 -8.61 -13.78
N ASP A 85 -11.21 -9.91 -13.89
CA ASP A 85 -11.44 -10.79 -12.74
C ASP A 85 -10.17 -11.01 -11.91
N ASP A 86 -9.01 -11.12 -12.55
CA ASP A 86 -7.71 -11.23 -11.86
C ASP A 86 -7.40 -9.95 -11.08
N PHE A 87 -7.66 -8.77 -11.68
CA PHE A 87 -7.50 -7.49 -10.99
C PHE A 87 -8.48 -7.33 -9.83
N ILE A 88 -9.73 -7.79 -9.96
CA ILE A 88 -10.70 -7.79 -8.86
C ILE A 88 -10.15 -8.60 -7.69
N PHE A 89 -9.62 -9.80 -7.94
CA PHE A 89 -9.02 -10.62 -6.91
C PHE A 89 -7.83 -9.92 -6.23
N ILE A 90 -6.89 -9.40 -7.02
CA ILE A 90 -5.69 -8.71 -6.54
C ILE A 90 -6.04 -7.50 -5.67
N PHE A 91 -6.96 -6.64 -6.11
CA PHE A 91 -7.32 -5.42 -5.37
C PHE A 91 -8.27 -5.68 -4.19
N ALA A 92 -9.14 -6.70 -4.26
CA ALA A 92 -9.96 -7.11 -3.12
C ALA A 92 -9.08 -7.63 -1.98
N PHE A 93 -8.11 -8.46 -2.32
CA PHE A 93 -7.06 -8.90 -1.41
C PHE A 93 -6.24 -7.71 -0.89
N GLY A 94 -5.86 -6.81 -1.81
CA GLY A 94 -5.09 -5.61 -1.54
C GLY A 94 -5.76 -4.60 -0.59
N LEU A 95 -7.07 -4.71 -0.31
CA LEU A 95 -7.73 -3.83 0.67
C LEU A 95 -7.07 -3.91 2.06
N VAL A 96 -6.75 -5.12 2.52
CA VAL A 96 -6.11 -5.31 3.82
C VAL A 96 -4.63 -5.00 3.73
N PHE A 97 -3.93 -5.58 2.74
CA PHE A 97 -2.47 -5.48 2.65
C PHE A 97 -1.99 -4.12 2.18
N GLY A 98 -2.68 -3.49 1.25
CA GLY A 98 -2.38 -2.13 0.81
C GLY A 98 -2.47 -1.14 1.98
N ALA A 99 -3.48 -1.31 2.85
CA ALA A 99 -3.58 -0.53 4.08
C ALA A 99 -2.41 -0.81 5.04
N LEU A 100 -2.06 -2.07 5.27
CA LEU A 100 -0.95 -2.43 6.16
C LEU A 100 0.41 -1.97 5.62
N TYR A 101 0.67 -2.13 4.32
CA TYR A 101 1.92 -1.72 3.67
C TYR A 101 2.06 -0.21 3.69
N ALA A 102 1.01 0.54 3.34
CA ALA A 102 1.04 1.99 3.39
C ALA A 102 1.17 2.50 4.84
N GLY A 103 0.44 1.91 5.79
CA GLY A 103 0.54 2.25 7.21
C GLY A 103 1.95 2.01 7.77
N ALA A 104 2.51 0.83 7.50
CA ALA A 104 3.88 0.50 7.90
C ALA A 104 4.89 1.45 7.23
N PHE A 105 4.70 1.79 5.97
CA PHE A 105 5.50 2.80 5.27
C PHE A 105 5.44 4.14 6.00
N GLY A 106 4.26 4.64 6.34
CA GLY A 106 4.09 5.92 7.04
C GLY A 106 4.82 5.94 8.39
N SER A 107 4.72 4.85 9.15
CA SER A 107 5.45 4.70 10.42
C SER A 107 6.97 4.64 10.26
N LEU A 108 7.47 3.95 9.25
CA LEU A 108 8.91 3.84 8.98
C LEU A 108 9.47 5.16 8.48
N TYR A 109 8.75 5.82 7.58
CA TYR A 109 9.14 7.10 7.02
C TYR A 109 9.20 8.20 8.09
N ALA A 110 8.27 8.20 9.05
CA ALA A 110 8.32 9.07 10.23
C ALA A 110 9.59 8.84 11.06
N LYS A 111 9.93 7.57 11.35
CA LYS A 111 11.14 7.19 12.11
C LYS A 111 12.44 7.56 11.38
N PHE A 112 12.47 7.48 10.06
CA PHE A 112 13.65 7.85 9.27
C PHE A 112 13.82 9.35 9.09
N HIS A 113 12.80 10.16 9.42
CA HIS A 113 12.85 11.62 9.41
C HIS A 113 12.41 12.20 10.76
N PRO A 114 13.25 12.08 11.81
CA PRO A 114 12.92 12.54 13.16
C PRO A 114 12.62 14.05 13.24
N ASN A 115 13.12 14.85 12.30
CA ASN A 115 12.82 16.29 12.24
C ASN A 115 11.34 16.60 11.97
N LEU A 116 10.55 15.64 11.46
CA LEU A 116 9.10 15.80 11.28
C LEU A 116 8.33 15.68 12.60
N HIS A 117 8.87 14.97 13.60
CA HIS A 117 8.29 14.87 14.95
C HIS A 117 8.43 16.16 15.77
N VAL A 118 9.33 17.08 15.36
CA VAL A 118 9.59 18.33 16.09
C VAL A 118 8.49 19.38 15.83
N LEU A 119 7.60 19.15 14.86
CA LEU A 119 6.45 20.02 14.54
C LEU A 119 5.16 19.60 15.26
N ASP A 120 5.28 18.73 16.27
CA ASP A 120 4.19 18.27 17.14
C ASP A 120 4.13 19.05 18.48
N VAL A 121 4.72 20.25 18.55
CA VAL A 121 4.63 21.18 19.69
C VAL A 121 3.47 22.14 19.53
#